data_AF-A0A930S995-F1
#
_entry.id   AF-A0A930S995-F1
#
_cell.length_a   1.000
_cell.length_b   1.000
_cell.length_c   1.000
_cell.angle_alpha   90.00
_cell.angle_beta   90.00
_cell.angle_gamma   90.00
#
_symmetry.space_group_name_H-M   'P 1'
#
loop_
_entity.id
_entity.type
_entity.pdbx_description
1 polymer ?
#
loop_
_entity_poly.entity_id
_entity_poly.type
_entity_poly.pdbx_seq_one_letter_code
_entity_poly.pdbx_strand_id
1 'polypeptide(L)'
;EEADAALTSAKANVVATGGFTATEEAGVKHTSVEAANNDNKVQTTALTTAVSEYKQKLADYKTQLDKYYQDVLAYAAWEKSYKEYTGGTTARLLTKGLAENATGLIYKTESDATMTVENSAGSVDYLDKTIQSGHSVDEILEQFNTSRYIPSDFSAANGTQYTINADGEYTEDVWLKMATGQTLTVTYNNLNGTSFNGTPVKKIVATYTLVETPSTDGSAIVKLYHDPTKTLFIGSQTDDTNKKLHVKMNLNFFDSESSVTPLDLSKNGSVLSISSLNHWNTELGNHIEKVGLNGNEYVQIPGSSITLHEDGYAYATNDNEFVANGSRFNSDPTVDPTTGEVTDEGWDAINPDGTPRTKNAYYGAAATIFKGEPMDFIVSGNNLNVPTAYWFATNSTVVVPELPEEPNKPVLPNTVSAKVTYHKNFVSVEETTEKPKPQVPTTPTEPTPGKPVTPTSVPVKEEAPALPSTGEKSTAASAAAGAAMVTSALALFGISTYKRKH
;
A
#
# COMPACT_ATOMS: atom_id res chain seq x y z
N GLU A 1 56.82 17.59 39.74
CA GLU A 1 57.19 17.98 38.36
C GLU A 1 56.56 17.07 37.31
N GLU A 2 57.02 15.83 37.12
CA GLU A 2 56.51 14.95 36.03
C GLU A 2 54.98 14.71 36.10
N ALA A 3 54.45 14.45 37.30
CA ALA A 3 52.99 14.30 37.51
C ALA A 3 52.22 15.62 37.29
N ASP A 4 52.82 16.77 37.57
CA ASP A 4 52.22 18.09 37.33
C ASP A 4 52.18 18.43 35.84
N ALA A 5 53.23 18.06 35.09
CA ALA A 5 53.30 18.19 33.64
C ALA A 5 52.28 17.27 32.95
N ALA A 6 52.10 16.04 33.42
CA ALA A 6 51.08 15.12 32.95
C ALA A 6 49.66 15.66 33.23
N LEU A 7 49.39 16.16 34.44
CA LEU A 7 48.11 16.76 34.81
C LEU A 7 47.81 18.04 34.01
N THR A 8 48.82 18.87 33.76
CA THR A 8 48.71 20.07 32.91
C THR A 8 48.38 19.70 31.46
N SER A 9 49.02 18.64 30.94
CA SER A 9 48.76 18.12 29.59
C SER A 9 47.35 17.53 29.47
N ALA A 10 46.85 16.83 30.49
CA ALA A 10 45.47 16.33 30.53
C ALA A 10 44.44 17.48 30.55
N LYS A 11 44.71 18.55 31.32
CA LYS A 11 43.87 19.77 31.33
C LYS A 11 43.87 20.48 29.98
N ALA A 12 45.01 20.58 29.29
CA ALA A 12 45.08 21.11 27.92
C ALA A 12 44.30 20.25 26.90
N ASN A 13 44.43 18.92 26.98
CA ASN A 13 43.70 17.98 26.11
C ASN A 13 42.18 18.05 26.29
N VAL A 14 41.69 18.35 27.49
CA VAL A 14 40.27 18.65 27.72
C VAL A 14 39.84 19.89 26.95
N VAL A 15 40.53 21.02 27.14
CA VAL A 15 40.19 22.30 26.49
C VAL A 15 40.21 22.18 24.97
N ALA A 16 41.18 21.45 24.41
CA ALA A 16 41.31 21.20 22.98
C ALA A 16 40.25 20.23 22.40
N THR A 17 39.51 19.48 23.23
CA THR A 17 38.54 18.48 22.76
C THR A 17 37.15 19.08 22.46
N GLY A 18 36.72 20.12 23.18
CA GLY A 18 35.45 20.84 22.93
C GLY A 18 34.17 20.05 23.26
N GLY A 19 33.06 20.76 23.53
CA GLY A 19 31.77 20.16 23.95
C GLY A 19 31.79 19.43 25.30
N PHE A 20 32.90 19.55 26.01
CA PHE A 20 33.23 18.90 27.27
C PHE A 20 33.57 19.99 28.30
N THR A 21 33.14 19.83 29.55
CA THR A 21 33.39 20.83 30.61
C THR A 21 34.27 20.25 31.72
N ALA A 22 35.39 20.91 32.02
CA ALA A 22 36.17 20.68 33.24
C ALA A 22 36.03 21.88 34.16
N THR A 23 35.72 21.62 35.44
CA THR A 23 35.57 22.65 36.48
C THR A 23 36.73 22.54 37.48
N GLU A 24 37.33 23.66 37.88
CA GLU A 24 38.28 23.66 38.99
C GLU A 24 37.54 23.74 40.33
N GLU A 25 37.75 22.74 41.18
CA GLU A 25 37.31 22.67 42.57
C GLU A 25 38.35 23.27 43.52
N ALA A 26 37.96 23.48 44.79
CA ALA A 26 38.82 24.02 45.83
C ALA A 26 40.09 23.17 46.02
N GLY A 27 41.25 23.82 46.08
CA GLY A 27 42.53 23.13 46.13
C GLY A 27 42.77 22.34 47.43
N VAL A 28 43.35 21.15 47.29
CA VAL A 28 43.54 20.18 48.37
C VAL A 28 44.96 20.31 48.95
N LYS A 29 45.07 20.17 50.28
CA LYS A 29 46.35 20.16 50.99
C LYS A 29 46.79 18.72 51.29
N HIS A 30 48.04 18.43 50.98
CA HIS A 30 48.71 17.16 51.23
C HIS A 30 49.87 17.30 52.23
N THR A 31 50.14 16.23 52.97
CA THR A 31 51.21 16.14 53.97
C THR A 31 52.59 15.85 53.36
N SER A 32 52.65 15.43 52.09
CA SER A 32 53.91 15.18 51.38
C SER A 32 53.80 15.43 49.88
N VAL A 33 54.96 15.63 49.24
CA VAL A 33 55.09 15.71 47.78
C VAL A 33 54.66 14.41 47.10
N GLU A 34 54.84 13.26 47.75
CA GLU A 34 54.42 11.96 47.24
C GLU A 34 52.89 11.83 47.20
N ALA A 35 52.20 12.25 48.27
CA ALA A 35 50.73 12.26 48.32
C ALA A 35 50.13 13.18 47.23
N ALA A 36 50.65 14.40 47.09
CA ALA A 36 50.24 15.33 46.03
C ALA A 36 50.51 14.77 44.62
N ASN A 37 51.67 14.13 44.39
CA ASN A 37 51.98 13.48 43.11
C ASN A 37 51.06 12.30 42.80
N ASN A 38 50.65 11.52 43.80
CA ASN A 38 49.75 10.39 43.59
C ASN A 38 48.30 10.84 43.34
N ASP A 39 47.83 11.89 44.02
CA ASP A 39 46.55 12.53 43.69
C ASP A 39 46.57 13.17 42.28
N ASN A 40 47.65 13.88 41.92
CA ASN A 40 47.85 14.40 40.55
C ASN A 40 47.73 13.28 39.49
N LYS A 41 48.27 12.07 39.74
CA LYS A 41 48.12 10.92 38.85
C LYS A 41 46.65 10.46 38.76
N VAL A 42 45.94 10.36 39.89
CA VAL A 42 44.50 10.00 39.91
C VAL A 42 43.67 10.99 39.11
N GLN A 43 43.87 12.30 39.31
CA GLN A 43 43.23 13.34 38.49
C GLN A 43 43.59 13.20 37.00
N THR A 44 44.86 12.95 36.67
CA THR A 44 45.32 12.77 35.29
C THR A 44 44.62 11.59 34.62
N THR A 45 44.49 10.45 35.32
CA THR A 45 43.73 9.28 34.85
C THR A 45 42.26 9.63 34.67
N ALA A 46 41.61 10.26 35.65
CA ALA A 46 40.18 10.62 35.57
C ALA A 46 39.88 11.55 34.37
N LEU A 47 40.68 12.60 34.18
CA LEU A 47 40.56 13.52 33.02
C LEU A 47 40.79 12.78 31.69
N THR A 48 41.78 11.88 31.63
CA THR A 48 42.11 11.13 30.40
C THR A 48 41.01 10.13 30.04
N THR A 49 40.48 9.39 31.00
CA THR A 49 39.34 8.47 30.82
C THR A 49 38.10 9.24 30.38
N ALA A 50 37.77 10.36 31.03
CA ALA A 50 36.59 11.17 30.65
C ALA A 50 36.70 11.72 29.22
N VAL A 51 37.88 12.16 28.78
CA VAL A 51 38.13 12.58 27.38
C VAL A 51 38.02 11.40 26.40
N SER A 52 38.48 10.21 26.78
CA SER A 52 38.37 9.00 25.97
C SER A 52 36.92 8.54 25.80
N GLU A 53 36.15 8.47 26.91
CA GLU A 53 34.72 8.15 26.88
C GLU A 53 33.91 9.17 26.06
N TYR A 54 34.19 10.46 26.22
CA TYR A 54 33.51 11.50 25.45
C TYR A 54 33.79 11.37 23.95
N LYS A 55 35.04 11.07 23.56
CA LYS A 55 35.40 10.81 22.16
C LYS A 55 34.71 9.58 21.60
N GLN A 56 34.55 8.50 22.39
CA GLN A 56 33.77 7.33 21.98
C GLN A 56 32.29 7.69 21.81
N LYS A 57 31.66 8.28 22.84
CA LYS A 57 30.25 8.71 22.80
C LYS A 57 29.96 9.64 21.62
N LEU A 58 30.90 10.54 21.28
CA LEU A 58 30.81 11.44 20.12
C LEU A 58 30.94 10.70 18.78
N ALA A 59 31.71 9.61 18.69
CA ALA A 59 31.75 8.74 17.50
C ALA A 59 30.47 7.90 17.37
N ASP A 60 29.95 7.39 18.49
CA ASP A 60 28.68 6.65 18.54
C ASP A 60 27.52 7.56 18.12
N TYR A 61 27.50 8.81 18.59
CA TYR A 61 26.52 9.83 18.20
C TYR A 61 26.59 10.20 16.72
N LYS A 62 27.78 10.33 16.13
CA LYS A 62 27.92 10.55 14.68
C LYS A 62 27.34 9.38 13.89
N THR A 63 27.69 8.15 14.26
CA THR A 63 27.14 6.93 13.65
C THR A 63 25.61 6.87 13.75
N GLN A 64 25.03 7.25 14.89
CA GLN A 64 23.59 7.35 15.08
C GLN A 64 22.95 8.48 14.25
N LEU A 65 23.63 9.61 14.10
CA LEU A 65 23.14 10.77 13.34
C LEU A 65 23.18 10.51 11.82
N ASP A 66 24.24 9.85 11.34
CA ASP A 66 24.35 9.41 9.96
C ASP A 66 23.25 8.38 9.63
N LYS A 67 23.00 7.42 10.54
CA LYS A 67 21.86 6.49 10.40
C LYS A 67 20.51 7.21 10.45
N TYR A 68 20.31 8.17 11.35
CA TYR A 68 19.09 8.99 11.39
C TYR A 68 18.81 9.67 10.05
N TYR A 69 19.82 10.24 9.38
CA TYR A 69 19.64 10.85 8.06
C TYR A 69 19.29 9.83 6.96
N GLN A 70 19.86 8.62 7.00
CA GLN A 70 19.45 7.53 6.08
C GLN A 70 18.00 7.09 6.35
N ASP A 71 17.62 6.94 7.62
CA ASP A 71 16.27 6.55 8.02
C ASP A 71 15.22 7.62 7.67
N VAL A 72 15.59 8.91 7.71
CA VAL A 72 14.76 10.03 7.18
C VAL A 72 14.54 9.92 5.68
N LEU A 73 15.59 9.63 4.90
CA LEU A 73 15.46 9.46 3.45
C LEU A 73 14.61 8.22 3.11
N ALA A 74 14.80 7.11 3.83
CA ALA A 74 14.00 5.90 3.67
C ALA A 74 12.52 6.13 4.03
N TYR A 75 12.22 6.81 5.13
CA TYR A 75 10.84 7.13 5.54
C TYR A 75 10.16 8.08 4.53
N ALA A 76 10.86 9.10 4.04
CA ALA A 76 10.31 10.01 3.02
C ALA A 76 10.07 9.33 1.67
N ALA A 77 10.93 8.38 1.27
CA ALA A 77 10.72 7.56 0.09
C ALA A 77 9.52 6.61 0.26
N TRP A 78 9.39 5.98 1.42
CA TRP A 78 8.24 5.14 1.77
C TRP A 78 6.93 5.94 1.78
N GLU A 79 6.91 7.13 2.40
CA GLU A 79 5.72 8.01 2.42
C GLU A 79 5.25 8.38 1.00
N LYS A 80 6.18 8.56 0.07
CA LYS A 80 5.85 8.80 -1.34
C LYS A 80 5.21 7.55 -1.96
N SER A 81 5.89 6.40 -1.87
CA SER A 81 5.38 5.13 -2.42
C SER A 81 4.04 4.73 -1.81
N TYR A 82 3.81 5.00 -0.52
CA TYR A 82 2.54 4.75 0.17
C TYR A 82 1.39 5.62 -0.39
N LYS A 83 1.65 6.90 -0.68
CA LYS A 83 0.66 7.81 -1.28
C LYS A 83 0.35 7.42 -2.73
N GLU A 84 1.35 6.98 -3.49
CA GLU A 84 1.17 6.44 -4.85
C GLU A 84 0.42 5.09 -4.84
N TYR A 85 0.69 4.21 -3.87
CA TYR A 85 0.02 2.92 -3.67
C TYR A 85 -1.45 3.07 -3.26
N THR A 86 -1.76 4.01 -2.36
CA THR A 86 -3.12 4.21 -1.83
C THR A 86 -4.00 5.12 -2.68
N GLY A 87 -3.44 5.86 -3.65
CA GLY A 87 -4.18 6.76 -4.54
C GLY A 87 -4.89 7.93 -3.84
N GLY A 88 -4.69 8.11 -2.52
CA GLY A 88 -5.43 9.07 -1.70
C GLY A 88 -6.90 8.69 -1.44
N THR A 89 -7.31 7.43 -1.65
CA THR A 89 -8.70 7.00 -1.46
C THR A 89 -9.15 7.09 0.00
N THR A 90 -10.46 7.29 0.20
CA THR A 90 -11.13 7.09 1.51
C THR A 90 -11.76 5.71 1.65
N ALA A 91 -11.75 4.89 0.59
CA ALA A 91 -12.21 3.52 0.63
C ALA A 91 -11.32 2.62 1.50
N ARG A 92 -11.87 1.49 1.94
CA ARG A 92 -11.10 0.45 2.62
C ARG A 92 -10.03 -0.10 1.68
N LEU A 93 -8.77 -0.09 2.10
CA LEU A 93 -7.66 -0.67 1.33
C LEU A 93 -7.63 -2.20 1.48
N LEU A 94 -7.38 -2.92 0.39
CA LEU A 94 -7.09 -4.35 0.44
C LEU A 94 -5.62 -4.54 0.79
N THR A 95 -5.34 -5.01 2.00
CA THR A 95 -3.99 -5.41 2.39
C THR A 95 -3.75 -6.88 2.02
N LYS A 96 -2.49 -7.25 1.77
CA LYS A 96 -2.08 -8.64 1.56
C LYS A 96 -2.61 -9.55 2.68
N GLY A 97 -2.47 -9.12 3.94
CA GLY A 97 -3.03 -9.83 5.10
C GLY A 97 -4.56 -9.95 5.13
N LEU A 98 -5.32 -9.02 4.54
CA LEU A 98 -6.79 -9.15 4.42
C LEU A 98 -7.20 -10.14 3.32
N ALA A 99 -6.42 -10.26 2.24
CA ALA A 99 -6.63 -11.28 1.21
C ALA A 99 -6.19 -12.68 1.68
N GLU A 100 -5.05 -12.79 2.34
CA GLU A 100 -4.48 -14.07 2.82
C GLU A 100 -5.24 -14.64 4.04
N ASN A 101 -5.75 -13.78 4.93
CA ASN A 101 -6.54 -14.19 6.09
C ASN A 101 -8.07 -14.01 5.87
N ALA A 102 -8.51 -13.95 4.60
CA ALA A 102 -9.92 -14.01 4.25
C ALA A 102 -10.51 -15.36 4.68
N THR A 103 -11.24 -15.35 5.80
CA THR A 103 -11.74 -16.56 6.47
C THR A 103 -13.18 -16.93 6.08
N GLY A 104 -13.87 -16.07 5.32
CA GLY A 104 -15.23 -16.31 4.83
C GLY A 104 -15.23 -17.24 3.62
N LEU A 105 -15.64 -16.72 2.47
CA LEU A 105 -15.71 -17.47 1.21
C LEU A 105 -14.33 -17.66 0.56
N ILE A 106 -13.92 -18.91 0.40
CA ILE A 106 -12.86 -19.37 -0.51
C ILE A 106 -13.55 -19.96 -1.74
N TYR A 107 -13.23 -19.44 -2.92
CA TYR A 107 -13.92 -19.70 -4.19
C TYR A 107 -12.95 -19.32 -5.32
N LYS A 108 -12.05 -20.24 -5.74
CA LYS A 108 -10.86 -19.88 -6.54
C LYS A 108 -10.84 -20.46 -7.96
N THR A 109 -11.06 -21.76 -8.07
CA THR A 109 -11.36 -22.50 -9.32
C THR A 109 -12.19 -23.71 -8.93
N GLU A 110 -13.06 -24.12 -9.84
CA GLU A 110 -13.90 -25.31 -9.78
C GLU A 110 -13.91 -25.96 -11.16
N SER A 111 -12.72 -26.33 -11.67
CA SER A 111 -12.51 -26.83 -13.04
C SER A 111 -13.31 -28.09 -13.39
N ASP A 112 -13.73 -28.85 -12.37
CA ASP A 112 -14.51 -30.08 -12.51
C ASP A 112 -16.03 -29.84 -12.33
N ALA A 113 -16.46 -28.59 -12.10
CA ALA A 113 -17.86 -28.27 -11.85
C ALA A 113 -18.76 -28.61 -13.03
N THR A 114 -19.97 -29.03 -12.69
CA THR A 114 -21.05 -29.33 -13.62
C THR A 114 -22.16 -28.28 -13.45
N MET A 115 -22.93 -28.00 -14.49
CA MET A 115 -24.00 -26.98 -14.40
C MET A 115 -25.31 -27.35 -15.10
N THR A 116 -26.43 -26.91 -14.54
CA THR A 116 -27.72 -26.81 -15.24
C THR A 116 -28.05 -25.35 -15.50
N VAL A 117 -28.75 -25.08 -16.61
CA VAL A 117 -29.10 -23.72 -17.05
C VAL A 117 -30.60 -23.65 -17.30
N GLU A 118 -31.28 -22.76 -16.57
CA GLU A 118 -32.68 -22.38 -16.77
C GLU A 118 -32.76 -20.92 -17.24
N ASN A 119 -33.87 -20.55 -17.88
CA ASN A 119 -34.18 -19.17 -18.24
C ASN A 119 -35.63 -18.86 -17.83
N SER A 120 -35.85 -17.69 -17.24
CA SER A 120 -37.15 -17.07 -16.94
C SER A 120 -38.18 -17.10 -18.09
N ALA A 121 -37.73 -17.19 -19.36
CA ALA A 121 -38.58 -17.35 -20.54
C ALA A 121 -39.17 -18.76 -20.71
N GLY A 122 -38.74 -19.75 -19.91
CA GLY A 122 -39.15 -21.15 -19.98
C GLY A 122 -38.42 -21.99 -21.03
N SER A 123 -37.46 -21.40 -21.76
CA SER A 123 -36.59 -22.05 -22.74
C SER A 123 -35.22 -21.39 -22.77
N VAL A 124 -34.16 -22.16 -23.00
CA VAL A 124 -32.80 -21.65 -23.22
C VAL A 124 -32.44 -21.84 -24.68
N ASP A 125 -32.06 -20.76 -25.35
CA ASP A 125 -31.75 -20.77 -26.79
C ASP A 125 -30.25 -20.97 -27.01
N TYR A 126 -29.80 -22.23 -26.95
CA TYR A 126 -28.40 -22.63 -27.14
C TYR A 126 -27.94 -22.48 -28.59
N LEU A 127 -26.71 -22.01 -28.80
CA LEU A 127 -26.08 -21.92 -30.12
C LEU A 127 -25.72 -23.32 -30.64
N ASP A 128 -25.94 -23.57 -31.94
CA ASP A 128 -25.47 -24.77 -32.64
C ASP A 128 -23.93 -24.82 -32.65
N LYS A 129 -23.33 -25.97 -32.28
CA LYS A 129 -21.87 -26.12 -32.17
C LYS A 129 -21.17 -26.00 -33.52
N THR A 130 -21.82 -26.30 -34.63
CA THR A 130 -21.26 -26.13 -35.98
C THR A 130 -21.09 -24.64 -36.29
N ILE A 131 -22.10 -23.83 -35.94
CA ILE A 131 -22.06 -22.37 -36.08
C ILE A 131 -21.03 -21.77 -35.12
N GLN A 132 -21.05 -22.16 -33.83
CA GLN A 132 -20.03 -21.78 -32.84
C GLN A 132 -18.61 -22.09 -33.34
N SER A 133 -18.38 -23.30 -33.86
CA SER A 133 -17.07 -23.71 -34.39
C SER A 133 -16.66 -22.90 -35.62
N GLY A 134 -17.62 -22.53 -36.48
CA GLY A 134 -17.38 -21.65 -37.62
C GLY A 134 -16.90 -20.26 -37.23
N HIS A 135 -17.38 -19.73 -36.10
CA HIS A 135 -16.98 -18.44 -35.55
C HIS A 135 -15.71 -18.47 -34.68
N SER A 136 -15.21 -19.65 -34.29
CA SER A 136 -14.03 -19.75 -33.39
C SER A 136 -12.72 -19.16 -33.92
N VAL A 137 -12.68 -18.78 -35.21
CA VAL A 137 -11.56 -18.11 -35.88
C VAL A 137 -11.80 -16.61 -36.15
N ASP A 138 -12.99 -16.09 -35.83
CA ASP A 138 -13.23 -14.64 -35.81
C ASP A 138 -12.47 -13.97 -34.66
N GLU A 139 -12.25 -12.68 -34.79
CA GLU A 139 -11.81 -11.80 -33.69
C GLU A 139 -12.88 -11.80 -32.58
N ILE A 140 -12.49 -11.56 -31.31
CA ILE A 140 -13.34 -11.83 -30.16
C ILE A 140 -14.60 -10.97 -30.11
N LEU A 141 -14.56 -9.68 -30.46
CA LEU A 141 -15.76 -8.84 -30.57
C LEU A 141 -16.69 -9.37 -31.67
N GLU A 142 -16.12 -9.79 -32.79
CA GLU A 142 -16.87 -10.40 -33.91
C GLU A 142 -17.54 -11.74 -33.56
N GLN A 143 -17.01 -12.52 -32.61
CA GLN A 143 -17.69 -13.72 -32.07
C GLN A 143 -18.97 -13.39 -31.27
N PHE A 144 -19.08 -12.16 -30.77
CA PHE A 144 -20.26 -11.67 -30.05
C PHE A 144 -21.11 -10.69 -30.89
N ASN A 145 -20.82 -10.54 -32.18
CA ASN A 145 -21.58 -9.71 -33.11
C ASN A 145 -22.94 -10.37 -33.42
N THR A 146 -23.97 -10.04 -32.64
CA THR A 146 -25.34 -10.59 -32.78
C THR A 146 -25.91 -10.53 -34.19
N SER A 147 -25.48 -9.56 -35.01
CA SER A 147 -25.93 -9.38 -36.40
C SER A 147 -25.30 -10.35 -37.39
N ARG A 148 -24.37 -11.22 -36.96
CA ARG A 148 -23.80 -12.31 -37.77
C ARG A 148 -24.54 -13.64 -37.65
N TYR A 149 -25.45 -13.75 -36.68
CA TYR A 149 -26.22 -14.96 -36.39
C TYR A 149 -27.69 -14.77 -36.77
N ILE A 150 -28.37 -15.83 -37.18
CA ILE A 150 -29.80 -15.84 -37.51
C ILE A 150 -30.62 -16.61 -36.46
N PRO A 151 -31.94 -16.37 -36.33
CA PRO A 151 -32.76 -16.99 -35.29
C PRO A 151 -32.80 -18.52 -35.28
N SER A 152 -32.44 -19.19 -36.39
CA SER A 152 -32.35 -20.65 -36.47
C SER A 152 -31.05 -21.23 -35.93
N ASP A 153 -30.03 -20.42 -35.68
CA ASP A 153 -28.74 -20.88 -35.15
C ASP A 153 -28.83 -21.18 -33.64
N PHE A 154 -29.89 -20.69 -32.99
CA PHE A 154 -30.17 -20.90 -31.57
C PHE A 154 -31.45 -21.73 -31.36
N SER A 155 -31.41 -22.73 -30.48
CA SER A 155 -32.60 -23.44 -30.02
C SER A 155 -32.34 -24.25 -28.74
N ALA A 156 -33.41 -24.59 -28.02
CA ALA A 156 -33.32 -25.55 -26.92
C ALA A 156 -32.79 -26.93 -27.34
N ALA A 157 -33.04 -27.36 -28.58
CA ALA A 157 -32.57 -28.65 -29.08
C ALA A 157 -31.04 -28.69 -29.25
N ASN A 158 -30.42 -27.55 -29.54
CA ASN A 158 -28.96 -27.43 -29.69
C ASN A 158 -28.21 -27.72 -28.37
N GLY A 159 -28.88 -27.62 -27.21
CA GLY A 159 -28.32 -28.02 -25.91
C GLY A 159 -27.81 -29.47 -25.91
N THR A 160 -28.44 -30.37 -26.67
CA THR A 160 -28.01 -31.78 -26.82
C THR A 160 -26.72 -31.99 -27.61
N GLN A 161 -26.13 -30.92 -28.16
CA GLN A 161 -24.81 -30.97 -28.81
C GLN A 161 -23.66 -30.74 -27.81
N TYR A 162 -23.96 -30.19 -26.64
CA TYR A 162 -22.99 -30.00 -25.55
C TYR A 162 -22.88 -31.27 -24.70
N THR A 163 -21.72 -31.47 -24.08
CA THR A 163 -21.43 -32.64 -23.26
C THR A 163 -22.20 -32.54 -21.96
N ILE A 164 -23.07 -33.52 -21.74
CA ILE A 164 -23.97 -33.63 -20.59
C ILE A 164 -23.65 -34.92 -19.84
N ASN A 165 -23.61 -34.89 -18.51
CA ASN A 165 -23.37 -36.05 -17.66
C ASN A 165 -24.63 -36.95 -17.52
N ALA A 166 -24.55 -38.00 -16.70
CA ALA A 166 -25.66 -38.93 -16.49
C ALA A 166 -26.89 -38.28 -15.79
N ASP A 167 -26.67 -37.17 -15.09
CA ASP A 167 -27.63 -36.48 -14.23
C ASP A 167 -28.30 -35.28 -14.92
N GLY A 168 -27.91 -34.97 -16.16
CA GLY A 168 -28.49 -33.91 -16.99
C GLY A 168 -27.75 -32.58 -16.95
N GLU A 169 -26.53 -32.55 -16.43
CA GLU A 169 -25.72 -31.35 -16.23
C GLU A 169 -24.62 -31.22 -17.28
N TYR A 170 -24.36 -30.00 -17.76
CA TYR A 170 -23.26 -29.70 -18.68
C TYR A 170 -21.90 -29.82 -17.99
N THR A 171 -20.93 -30.38 -18.72
CA THR A 171 -19.52 -30.54 -18.29
C THR A 171 -18.55 -29.75 -19.19
N GLU A 172 -19.05 -28.73 -19.90
CA GLU A 172 -18.28 -27.85 -20.78
C GLU A 172 -18.92 -26.44 -20.84
N ASP A 173 -18.18 -25.45 -21.33
CA ASP A 173 -18.70 -24.10 -21.60
C ASP A 173 -19.84 -24.16 -22.63
N VAL A 174 -20.97 -23.49 -22.37
CA VAL A 174 -22.10 -23.42 -23.30
C VAL A 174 -22.26 -22.03 -23.91
N TRP A 175 -22.64 -21.97 -25.18
CA TRP A 175 -23.01 -20.72 -25.86
C TRP A 175 -24.53 -20.65 -26.05
N LEU A 176 -25.11 -19.48 -25.77
CA LEU A 176 -26.55 -19.26 -25.83
C LEU A 176 -26.90 -17.80 -26.15
N LYS A 177 -28.17 -17.54 -26.46
CA LYS A 177 -28.73 -16.20 -26.65
C LYS A 177 -29.61 -15.80 -25.46
N MET A 178 -29.51 -14.54 -25.04
CA MET A 178 -30.40 -13.90 -24.07
C MET A 178 -31.13 -12.73 -24.73
N ALA A 179 -32.37 -12.47 -24.30
CA ALA A 179 -33.11 -11.25 -24.62
C ALA A 179 -33.27 -10.33 -23.40
N THR A 180 -33.44 -9.04 -23.63
CA THR A 180 -33.62 -8.02 -22.57
C THR A 180 -34.81 -8.35 -21.68
N GLY A 181 -34.59 -8.28 -20.36
CA GLY A 181 -35.57 -8.66 -19.33
C GLY A 181 -35.56 -10.15 -18.97
N GLN A 182 -34.80 -11.01 -19.67
CA GLN A 182 -34.62 -12.40 -19.27
C GLN A 182 -33.58 -12.54 -18.16
N THR A 183 -33.83 -13.47 -17.24
CA THR A 183 -32.89 -13.97 -16.23
C THR A 183 -32.55 -15.43 -16.53
N LEU A 184 -31.25 -15.72 -16.67
CA LEU A 184 -30.73 -17.08 -16.51
C LEU A 184 -30.60 -17.42 -15.03
N THR A 185 -30.93 -18.66 -14.68
CA THR A 185 -30.57 -19.27 -13.39
C THR A 185 -29.65 -20.45 -13.68
N VAL A 186 -28.44 -20.41 -13.14
CA VAL A 186 -27.41 -21.43 -13.38
C VAL A 186 -27.09 -22.10 -12.05
N THR A 187 -27.32 -23.40 -11.96
CA THR A 187 -27.01 -24.19 -10.77
C THR A 187 -25.75 -25.00 -11.04
N TYR A 188 -24.69 -24.72 -10.29
CA TYR A 188 -23.40 -25.38 -10.35
C TYR A 188 -23.24 -26.39 -9.21
N ASN A 189 -22.86 -27.62 -9.56
CA ASN A 189 -22.63 -28.75 -8.67
C ASN A 189 -21.21 -29.34 -8.90
N ASN A 190 -20.92 -30.51 -8.32
CA ASN A 190 -19.58 -31.14 -8.31
C ASN A 190 -18.45 -30.24 -7.76
N LEU A 191 -18.76 -29.42 -6.75
CA LEU A 191 -17.85 -28.42 -6.19
C LEU A 191 -16.84 -29.04 -5.20
N ASN A 192 -15.56 -28.74 -5.41
CA ASN A 192 -14.40 -29.34 -4.72
C ASN A 192 -13.42 -28.29 -4.14
N GLY A 193 -13.29 -27.12 -4.75
CA GLY A 193 -12.40 -26.03 -4.32
C GLY A 193 -13.04 -25.00 -3.39
N THR A 194 -14.38 -24.90 -3.36
CA THR A 194 -15.12 -23.83 -2.67
C THR A 194 -15.49 -24.20 -1.23
N SER A 195 -15.28 -23.26 -0.30
CA SER A 195 -15.71 -23.39 1.10
C SER A 195 -16.05 -22.05 1.74
N PHE A 196 -16.89 -22.06 2.78
CA PHE A 196 -17.23 -20.90 3.59
C PHE A 196 -16.91 -21.17 5.06
N ASN A 197 -16.04 -20.37 5.68
CA ASN A 197 -15.51 -20.62 7.03
C ASN A 197 -14.95 -22.05 7.20
N GLY A 198 -14.29 -22.57 6.15
CA GLY A 198 -13.74 -23.94 6.11
C GLY A 198 -14.78 -25.06 5.94
N THR A 199 -16.08 -24.75 5.85
CA THR A 199 -17.13 -25.73 5.51
C THR A 199 -17.26 -25.80 3.98
N PRO A 200 -17.15 -26.98 3.34
CA PRO A 200 -17.30 -27.09 1.89
C PRO A 200 -18.65 -26.58 1.38
N VAL A 201 -18.63 -25.83 0.29
CA VAL A 201 -19.84 -25.54 -0.50
C VAL A 201 -20.14 -26.76 -1.37
N LYS A 202 -21.41 -27.04 -1.61
CA LYS A 202 -21.86 -28.17 -2.45
C LYS A 202 -22.71 -27.78 -3.64
N LYS A 203 -23.31 -26.59 -3.61
CA LYS A 203 -24.03 -25.99 -4.74
C LYS A 203 -23.81 -24.48 -4.78
N ILE A 204 -23.71 -23.92 -5.98
CA ILE A 204 -23.80 -22.48 -6.24
C ILE A 204 -24.98 -22.24 -7.18
N VAL A 205 -25.82 -21.24 -6.88
CA VAL A 205 -26.84 -20.76 -7.81
C VAL A 205 -26.49 -19.33 -8.21
N ALA A 206 -26.06 -19.16 -9.46
CA ALA A 206 -25.86 -17.86 -10.06
C ALA A 206 -27.12 -17.42 -10.81
N THR A 207 -27.46 -16.14 -10.76
CA THR A 207 -28.53 -15.56 -11.58
C THR A 207 -27.98 -14.42 -12.42
N TYR A 208 -28.23 -14.42 -13.72
CA TYR A 208 -27.76 -13.39 -14.65
C TYR A 208 -28.96 -12.81 -15.41
N THR A 209 -29.25 -11.52 -15.22
CA THR A 209 -30.38 -10.83 -15.87
C THR A 209 -29.86 -9.82 -16.88
N LEU A 210 -30.25 -9.94 -18.15
CA LEU A 210 -29.90 -8.95 -19.18
C LEU A 210 -30.84 -7.73 -19.03
N VAL A 211 -30.31 -6.63 -18.51
CA VAL A 211 -31.07 -5.40 -18.21
C VAL A 211 -31.15 -4.48 -19.42
N GLU A 212 -30.06 -4.37 -20.18
CA GLU A 212 -29.96 -3.54 -21.38
C GLU A 212 -28.87 -4.09 -22.33
N THR A 213 -29.00 -3.80 -23.63
CA THR A 213 -28.03 -4.12 -24.69
C THR A 213 -28.10 -3.06 -25.79
N PRO A 214 -26.97 -2.69 -26.42
CA PRO A 214 -26.93 -1.76 -27.54
C PRO A 214 -27.46 -2.33 -28.87
N SER A 215 -27.86 -3.61 -28.93
CA SER A 215 -28.45 -4.17 -30.14
C SER A 215 -29.89 -3.69 -30.39
N THR A 216 -30.29 -3.69 -31.68
CA THR A 216 -31.66 -3.37 -32.11
C THR A 216 -32.64 -4.53 -31.90
N ASP A 217 -32.18 -5.79 -31.92
CA ASP A 217 -33.00 -6.96 -31.62
C ASP A 217 -33.20 -7.19 -30.11
N GLY A 218 -32.57 -6.36 -29.26
CA GLY A 218 -32.71 -6.41 -27.81
C GLY A 218 -32.06 -7.62 -27.16
N SER A 219 -31.04 -8.19 -27.79
CA SER A 219 -30.38 -9.44 -27.39
C SER A 219 -28.87 -9.32 -27.13
N ALA A 220 -28.32 -10.36 -26.51
CA ALA A 220 -26.89 -10.59 -26.40
C ALA A 220 -26.57 -12.09 -26.53
N ILE A 221 -25.35 -12.39 -26.99
CA ILE A 221 -24.76 -13.72 -26.99
C ILE A 221 -23.98 -13.89 -25.68
N VAL A 222 -24.15 -15.03 -25.03
CA VAL A 222 -23.45 -15.38 -23.79
C VAL A 222 -22.67 -16.66 -24.01
N LYS A 223 -21.38 -16.63 -23.66
CA LYS A 223 -20.60 -17.81 -23.34
C LYS A 223 -20.60 -17.96 -21.82
N LEU A 224 -21.28 -18.99 -21.34
CA LEU A 224 -21.36 -19.32 -19.91
C LEU A 224 -20.30 -20.38 -19.58
N TYR A 225 -19.44 -20.08 -18.61
CA TYR A 225 -18.41 -21.02 -18.16
C TYR A 225 -19.00 -22.06 -17.20
N HIS A 226 -18.56 -23.31 -17.34
CA HIS A 226 -18.95 -24.39 -16.40
C HIS A 226 -18.19 -24.34 -15.07
N ASP A 227 -16.93 -23.85 -15.06
CA ASP A 227 -16.29 -23.37 -13.84
C ASP A 227 -16.90 -21.99 -13.47
N PRO A 228 -17.69 -21.88 -12.39
CA PRO A 228 -18.35 -20.63 -12.02
C PRO A 228 -17.39 -19.48 -11.69
N THR A 229 -16.13 -19.76 -11.32
CA THR A 229 -15.14 -18.72 -10.95
C THR A 229 -14.64 -17.90 -12.15
N LYS A 230 -14.89 -18.40 -13.37
CA LYS A 230 -14.69 -17.72 -14.66
C LYS A 230 -15.94 -16.95 -15.12
N THR A 231 -17.05 -17.15 -14.43
CA THR A 231 -18.32 -16.42 -14.58
C THR A 231 -18.90 -16.51 -16.01
N LEU A 232 -18.88 -15.44 -16.81
CA LEU A 232 -19.38 -15.45 -18.20
C LEU A 232 -18.70 -14.39 -19.08
N PHE A 233 -18.68 -14.64 -20.39
CA PHE A 233 -18.38 -13.64 -21.43
C PHE A 233 -19.71 -13.32 -22.11
N ILE A 234 -20.06 -12.04 -22.26
CA ILE A 234 -21.29 -11.60 -22.94
C ILE A 234 -20.99 -10.48 -23.94
N GLY A 235 -21.71 -10.46 -25.05
CA GLY A 235 -21.62 -9.36 -26.01
C GLY A 235 -22.77 -9.30 -27.01
N SER A 236 -22.77 -8.21 -27.78
CA SER A 236 -23.85 -7.82 -28.68
C SER A 236 -23.37 -6.79 -29.71
N GLN A 237 -24.00 -6.71 -30.88
CA GLN A 237 -23.70 -5.63 -31.83
C GLN A 237 -24.13 -4.27 -31.26
N THR A 238 -23.32 -3.24 -31.50
CA THR A 238 -23.60 -1.86 -31.12
C THR A 238 -24.38 -1.14 -32.22
N ASP A 239 -25.70 -1.24 -32.17
CA ASP A 239 -26.62 -0.53 -33.08
C ASP A 239 -27.08 0.83 -32.51
N ASP A 240 -26.97 1.05 -31.19
CA ASP A 240 -27.30 2.29 -30.50
C ASP A 240 -26.23 2.66 -29.46
N THR A 241 -25.42 3.67 -29.77
CA THR A 241 -24.32 4.15 -28.92
C THR A 241 -24.77 4.93 -27.68
N ASN A 242 -26.08 5.16 -27.50
CA ASN A 242 -26.64 5.76 -26.28
C ASN A 242 -26.95 4.70 -25.21
N LYS A 243 -26.94 3.42 -25.60
CA LYS A 243 -27.15 2.28 -24.71
C LYS A 243 -25.84 1.66 -24.24
N LYS A 244 -25.96 0.84 -23.22
CA LYS A 244 -24.92 -0.01 -22.62
C LYS A 244 -25.35 -1.48 -22.73
N LEU A 245 -24.38 -2.38 -22.61
CA LEU A 245 -24.65 -3.77 -22.30
C LEU A 245 -24.59 -3.91 -20.78
N HIS A 246 -25.70 -4.32 -20.15
CA HIS A 246 -25.87 -4.32 -18.69
C HIS A 246 -26.44 -5.65 -18.24
N VAL A 247 -25.65 -6.41 -17.46
CA VAL A 247 -26.07 -7.65 -16.79
C VAL A 247 -26.14 -7.43 -15.29
N LYS A 248 -27.27 -7.80 -14.67
CA LYS A 248 -27.37 -7.90 -13.22
C LYS A 248 -27.13 -9.34 -12.77
N MET A 249 -26.13 -9.54 -11.93
CA MET A 249 -25.67 -10.83 -11.41
C MET A 249 -26.05 -11.00 -9.93
N ASN A 250 -26.25 -12.24 -9.47
CA ASN A 250 -26.11 -12.58 -8.04
C ASN A 250 -25.49 -13.99 -7.89
N LEU A 251 -24.84 -14.25 -6.76
CA LEU A 251 -24.26 -15.55 -6.39
C LEU A 251 -24.77 -16.02 -5.03
N ASN A 252 -25.39 -17.19 -5.01
CA ASN A 252 -25.92 -17.84 -3.81
C ASN A 252 -25.16 -19.15 -3.58
N PHE A 253 -24.56 -19.31 -2.40
CA PHE A 253 -23.73 -20.47 -2.04
C PHE A 253 -24.47 -21.34 -1.02
N PHE A 254 -24.38 -22.66 -1.14
CA PHE A 254 -25.12 -23.61 -0.31
C PHE A 254 -24.20 -24.72 0.24
N ASP A 255 -24.40 -25.12 1.50
CA ASP A 255 -23.69 -26.23 2.16
C ASP A 255 -24.10 -27.62 1.64
N SER A 256 -25.23 -27.70 0.94
CA SER A 256 -25.84 -28.94 0.46
C SER A 256 -26.69 -28.68 -0.79
N GLU A 257 -26.69 -29.64 -1.72
CA GLU A 257 -27.46 -29.58 -2.98
C GLU A 257 -28.97 -29.42 -2.72
N SER A 258 -29.48 -30.01 -1.65
CA SER A 258 -30.90 -29.95 -1.25
C SER A 258 -31.28 -28.69 -0.46
N SER A 259 -30.33 -27.85 -0.03
CA SER A 259 -30.67 -26.60 0.67
C SER A 259 -31.31 -25.59 -0.28
N VAL A 260 -32.34 -24.90 0.23
CA VAL A 260 -33.03 -23.78 -0.41
C VAL A 260 -32.73 -22.43 0.26
N THR A 261 -31.86 -22.41 1.28
CA THR A 261 -31.42 -21.20 1.99
C THR A 261 -29.93 -20.99 1.74
N PRO A 262 -29.51 -19.85 1.16
CA PRO A 262 -28.10 -19.58 0.93
C PRO A 262 -27.36 -19.33 2.26
N LEU A 263 -26.05 -19.51 2.22
CA LEU A 263 -25.15 -19.19 3.33
C LEU A 263 -25.17 -17.69 3.66
N ASP A 264 -25.20 -17.35 4.95
CA ASP A 264 -25.14 -15.97 5.44
C ASP A 264 -23.75 -15.36 5.23
N LEU A 265 -23.57 -14.68 4.09
CA LEU A 265 -22.34 -13.96 3.73
C LEU A 265 -22.29 -12.53 4.28
N SER A 266 -23.29 -12.05 5.04
CA SER A 266 -23.40 -10.64 5.47
C SER A 266 -22.24 -10.15 6.36
N LYS A 267 -21.48 -11.08 6.93
CA LYS A 267 -20.33 -10.83 7.81
C LYS A 267 -19.04 -10.64 7.02
N ASN A 268 -18.22 -9.69 7.46
CA ASN A 268 -16.90 -9.44 6.89
C ASN A 268 -16.02 -10.71 6.90
N GLY A 269 -15.57 -11.14 5.72
CA GLY A 269 -14.67 -12.30 5.58
C GLY A 269 -14.60 -12.86 4.15
N SER A 270 -15.66 -12.69 3.37
CA SER A 270 -15.76 -13.12 1.97
C SER A 270 -15.19 -12.06 1.02
N VAL A 271 -13.89 -12.10 0.76
CA VAL A 271 -13.23 -11.17 -0.18
C VAL A 271 -13.25 -11.77 -1.58
N LEU A 272 -13.86 -11.05 -2.53
CA LEU A 272 -13.82 -11.39 -3.96
C LEU A 272 -13.07 -10.32 -4.74
N SER A 273 -12.26 -10.77 -5.71
CA SER A 273 -11.81 -9.97 -6.84
C SER A 273 -12.95 -9.81 -7.83
N ILE A 274 -12.90 -8.74 -8.60
CA ILE A 274 -13.65 -8.52 -9.83
C ILE A 274 -12.62 -8.03 -10.85
N SER A 275 -12.21 -8.93 -11.74
CA SER A 275 -11.07 -8.78 -12.65
C SER A 275 -11.52 -8.77 -14.11
N SER A 276 -10.70 -8.16 -14.99
CA SER A 276 -11.08 -7.72 -16.34
C SER A 276 -12.18 -6.65 -16.21
N LEU A 277 -11.70 -5.40 -16.09
CA LEU A 277 -12.48 -4.16 -16.00
C LEU A 277 -11.75 -3.10 -16.85
N ASN A 278 -11.86 -3.28 -18.15
CA ASN A 278 -11.03 -2.64 -19.15
C ASN A 278 -11.61 -1.26 -19.53
N HIS A 279 -10.72 -0.31 -19.81
CA HIS A 279 -11.03 1.00 -20.36
C HIS A 279 -10.02 1.29 -21.46
N TRP A 280 -10.49 1.35 -22.69
CA TRP A 280 -9.70 1.75 -23.85
C TRP A 280 -10.35 2.89 -24.62
N ASN A 281 -9.52 3.82 -25.08
CA ASN A 281 -9.93 4.95 -25.93
C ASN A 281 -9.20 4.88 -27.28
N THR A 282 -9.92 4.48 -28.33
CA THR A 282 -9.38 4.21 -29.66
C THR A 282 -10.31 4.73 -30.76
N GLU A 283 -9.92 4.58 -32.03
CA GLU A 283 -10.81 4.82 -33.18
C GLU A 283 -12.07 3.92 -33.21
N LEU A 284 -12.10 2.85 -32.39
CA LEU A 284 -13.24 1.96 -32.23
C LEU A 284 -14.22 2.41 -31.12
N GLY A 285 -13.87 3.41 -30.30
CA GLY A 285 -14.72 3.95 -29.23
C GLY A 285 -13.94 4.29 -27.96
N ASN A 286 -14.67 4.82 -26.97
CA ASN A 286 -14.17 5.01 -25.59
C ASN A 286 -14.87 4.00 -24.68
N HIS A 287 -14.44 2.75 -24.79
CA HIS A 287 -14.99 1.62 -24.05
C HIS A 287 -14.69 1.76 -22.56
N ILE A 288 -15.68 1.53 -21.70
CA ILE A 288 -15.52 1.47 -20.24
C ILE A 288 -16.36 0.35 -19.68
N GLU A 289 -15.71 -0.61 -19.03
CA GLU A 289 -16.33 -1.62 -18.18
C GLU A 289 -16.44 -1.10 -16.73
N LYS A 290 -17.58 -1.40 -16.08
CA LYS A 290 -17.94 -0.92 -14.75
C LYS A 290 -18.65 -2.01 -13.93
N VAL A 291 -18.45 -2.01 -12.61
CA VAL A 291 -19.24 -2.82 -11.67
C VAL A 291 -19.89 -1.98 -10.57
N GLY A 292 -21.19 -2.17 -10.36
CA GLY A 292 -21.98 -1.62 -9.27
C GLY A 292 -22.19 -2.67 -8.18
N LEU A 293 -21.86 -2.33 -6.93
CA LEU A 293 -21.76 -3.31 -5.83
C LEU A 293 -23.02 -3.43 -4.94
N ASN A 294 -23.98 -2.52 -5.06
CA ASN A 294 -25.33 -2.56 -4.47
C ASN A 294 -25.47 -2.96 -2.98
N GLY A 295 -24.46 -2.71 -2.14
CA GLY A 295 -24.48 -3.07 -0.71
C GLY A 295 -23.36 -4.03 -0.29
N ASN A 296 -22.77 -4.74 -1.26
CA ASN A 296 -21.43 -5.29 -1.08
C ASN A 296 -20.43 -4.14 -0.85
N GLU A 297 -19.39 -4.36 -0.06
CA GLU A 297 -18.47 -3.30 0.40
C GLU A 297 -17.25 -3.21 -0.51
N TYR A 298 -17.13 -2.11 -1.26
CA TYR A 298 -15.95 -1.84 -2.09
C TYR A 298 -14.67 -1.84 -1.26
N VAL A 299 -13.66 -2.54 -1.77
CA VAL A 299 -12.31 -2.54 -1.23
C VAL A 299 -11.35 -2.13 -2.34
N GLN A 300 -10.64 -1.02 -2.15
CA GLN A 300 -9.63 -0.54 -3.08
C GLN A 300 -8.49 -1.55 -3.13
N ILE A 301 -8.28 -2.18 -4.30
CA ILE A 301 -7.00 -2.82 -4.59
C ILE A 301 -5.97 -1.70 -4.78
N PRO A 302 -4.90 -1.64 -3.97
CA PRO A 302 -3.95 -0.54 -4.05
C PRO A 302 -3.18 -0.57 -5.38
N GLY A 303 -2.86 0.61 -5.93
CA GLY A 303 -2.20 0.75 -7.23
C GLY A 303 -3.01 0.29 -8.44
N SER A 304 -4.27 -0.15 -8.25
CA SER A 304 -5.22 -0.44 -9.35
C SER A 304 -5.64 0.85 -10.06
N SER A 305 -5.91 0.76 -11.36
CA SER A 305 -6.61 1.80 -12.13
C SER A 305 -8.07 1.93 -11.71
N ILE A 306 -8.66 0.86 -11.16
CA ILE A 306 -10.06 0.79 -10.78
C ILE A 306 -10.28 1.49 -9.44
N THR A 307 -11.12 2.50 -9.44
CA THR A 307 -11.54 3.25 -8.23
C THR A 307 -13.06 3.28 -8.15
N LEU A 308 -13.62 3.52 -6.96
CA LEU A 308 -15.06 3.75 -6.78
C LEU A 308 -15.37 5.23 -7.02
N HIS A 309 -16.33 5.50 -7.90
CA HIS A 309 -16.72 6.85 -8.32
C HIS A 309 -17.99 7.34 -7.62
N GLU A 310 -18.28 8.65 -7.73
CA GLU A 310 -19.48 9.29 -7.17
C GLU A 310 -20.79 8.77 -7.78
N ASP A 311 -20.75 8.12 -8.95
CA ASP A 311 -21.90 7.46 -9.58
C ASP A 311 -22.26 6.11 -8.93
N GLY A 312 -21.45 5.63 -7.98
CA GLY A 312 -21.64 4.36 -7.26
C GLY A 312 -21.02 3.14 -7.95
N TYR A 313 -20.36 3.31 -9.10
CA TYR A 313 -19.70 2.24 -9.84
C TYR A 313 -18.18 2.27 -9.63
N ALA A 314 -17.56 1.08 -9.67
CA ALA A 314 -16.12 0.92 -9.69
C ALA A 314 -15.63 0.69 -11.14
N TYR A 315 -14.71 1.54 -11.61
CA TYR A 315 -14.12 1.49 -12.96
C TYR A 315 -12.84 2.34 -13.08
N ALA A 316 -12.10 2.20 -14.18
CA ALA A 316 -10.92 3.03 -14.47
C ALA A 316 -11.31 4.42 -14.98
N THR A 317 -10.79 5.49 -14.37
CA THR A 317 -11.08 6.88 -14.78
C THR A 317 -10.54 7.22 -16.17
N ASN A 318 -9.39 6.65 -16.52
CA ASN A 318 -8.68 6.85 -17.77
C ASN A 318 -8.39 5.49 -18.41
N ASP A 319 -7.88 5.51 -19.63
CA ASP A 319 -7.40 4.32 -20.34
C ASP A 319 -6.44 3.49 -19.46
N ASN A 320 -6.76 2.21 -19.25
CA ASN A 320 -5.92 1.23 -18.54
C ASN A 320 -5.39 0.14 -19.50
N GLU A 321 -5.80 0.15 -20.76
CA GLU A 321 -5.50 -0.84 -21.78
C GLU A 321 -4.13 -0.60 -22.44
N PHE A 322 -3.80 0.66 -22.74
CA PHE A 322 -2.67 1.03 -23.59
C PHE A 322 -1.74 2.07 -22.94
N VAL A 323 -0.46 1.74 -22.81
CA VAL A 323 0.58 2.67 -22.32
C VAL A 323 0.71 3.90 -23.24
N ALA A 324 0.42 3.74 -24.54
CA ALA A 324 0.38 4.84 -25.50
C ALA A 324 -0.70 5.90 -25.17
N ASN A 325 -1.78 5.50 -24.48
CA ASN A 325 -2.89 6.35 -24.07
C ASN A 325 -2.74 6.88 -22.62
N GLY A 326 -1.67 6.50 -21.92
CA GLY A 326 -1.38 6.92 -20.55
C GLY A 326 -1.57 5.85 -19.48
N SER A 327 -1.92 4.61 -19.84
CA SER A 327 -1.93 3.49 -18.91
C SER A 327 -0.53 3.20 -18.33
N ARG A 328 -0.49 2.60 -17.14
CA ARG A 328 0.76 2.15 -16.49
C ARG A 328 1.31 0.87 -17.11
N PHE A 329 0.44 0.00 -17.62
CA PHE A 329 0.77 -1.30 -18.19
C PHE A 329 -0.15 -1.55 -19.39
N ASN A 330 0.30 -2.31 -20.40
CA ASN A 330 -0.64 -2.78 -21.41
C ASN A 330 -1.46 -3.95 -20.85
N SER A 331 -2.71 -4.10 -21.26
CA SER A 331 -3.54 -5.30 -21.02
C SER A 331 -2.97 -6.52 -21.74
N ASP A 332 -2.58 -6.30 -23.00
CA ASP A 332 -2.25 -7.28 -24.03
C ASP A 332 -0.71 -7.56 -24.10
N PRO A 333 -0.26 -8.72 -24.62
CA PRO A 333 1.16 -9.02 -24.80
C PRO A 333 1.84 -8.07 -25.79
N THR A 334 2.95 -7.45 -25.40
CA THR A 334 3.70 -6.54 -26.28
C THR A 334 4.68 -7.30 -27.17
N VAL A 335 4.74 -6.95 -28.46
CA VAL A 335 5.75 -7.49 -29.40
C VAL A 335 6.82 -6.44 -29.66
N ASP A 336 8.09 -6.78 -29.52
CA ASP A 336 9.19 -5.92 -29.91
C ASP A 336 9.24 -5.78 -31.45
N PRO A 337 9.17 -4.56 -32.01
CA PRO A 337 9.04 -4.35 -33.45
C PRO A 337 10.35 -4.58 -34.24
N THR A 338 11.46 -4.86 -33.56
CA THR A 338 12.79 -5.06 -34.16
C THR A 338 13.19 -6.54 -34.19
N THR A 339 12.87 -7.26 -33.13
CA THR A 339 13.22 -8.67 -32.91
C THR A 339 12.05 -9.63 -33.16
N GLY A 340 10.80 -9.15 -33.03
CA GLY A 340 9.60 -9.99 -33.03
C GLY A 340 9.38 -10.76 -31.72
N GLU A 341 10.13 -10.46 -30.66
CA GLU A 341 10.01 -11.10 -29.35
C GLU A 341 8.70 -10.68 -28.65
N VAL A 342 7.96 -11.65 -28.11
CA VAL A 342 6.67 -11.42 -27.44
C VAL A 342 6.87 -11.43 -25.93
N THR A 343 6.54 -10.32 -25.27
CA THR A 343 6.54 -10.19 -23.81
C THR A 343 5.11 -10.32 -23.28
N ASP A 344 4.79 -11.48 -22.73
CA ASP A 344 3.50 -11.80 -22.11
C ASP A 344 3.42 -11.29 -20.64
N GLU A 345 3.74 -10.00 -20.42
CA GLU A 345 3.56 -9.31 -19.13
C GLU A 345 2.29 -8.43 -19.08
N GLY A 346 1.39 -8.59 -20.05
CA GLY A 346 0.10 -7.90 -20.11
C GLY A 346 -0.72 -8.09 -18.83
N TRP A 347 -1.37 -7.03 -18.34
CA TRP A 347 -2.04 -7.12 -17.03
C TRP A 347 -3.30 -7.99 -17.08
N ASP A 348 -4.01 -8.06 -18.20
CA ASP A 348 -5.25 -8.85 -18.36
C ASP A 348 -5.00 -10.24 -18.97
N ALA A 349 -3.73 -10.65 -19.05
CA ALA A 349 -3.32 -11.95 -19.52
C ALA A 349 -3.79 -13.06 -18.56
N ILE A 350 -4.65 -13.96 -19.03
CA ILE A 350 -5.26 -15.07 -18.26
C ILE A 350 -4.99 -16.46 -18.84
N ASN A 351 -4.80 -17.45 -17.97
CA ASN A 351 -4.68 -18.87 -18.34
C ASN A 351 -6.04 -19.44 -18.79
N PRO A 352 -6.07 -20.61 -19.48
CA PRO A 352 -7.33 -21.26 -19.88
C PRO A 352 -8.27 -21.61 -18.70
N ASP A 353 -7.73 -21.76 -17.49
CA ASP A 353 -8.48 -21.95 -16.23
C ASP A 353 -9.00 -20.62 -15.61
N GLY A 354 -8.72 -19.48 -16.24
CA GLY A 354 -9.10 -18.14 -15.75
C GLY A 354 -8.14 -17.54 -14.72
N THR A 355 -7.08 -18.25 -14.31
CA THR A 355 -6.08 -17.67 -13.39
C THR A 355 -5.21 -16.61 -14.09
N PRO A 356 -4.89 -15.47 -13.45
CA PRO A 356 -4.02 -14.47 -14.07
C PRO A 356 -2.60 -15.00 -14.34
N ARG A 357 -2.07 -14.75 -15.55
CA ARG A 357 -0.69 -15.12 -15.94
C ARG A 357 0.35 -14.19 -15.32
N THR A 358 -0.02 -12.97 -14.94
CA THR A 358 0.94 -11.92 -14.55
C THR A 358 0.69 -11.34 -13.17
N LYS A 359 1.79 -10.90 -12.53
CA LYS A 359 1.81 -10.14 -11.27
C LYS A 359 1.09 -8.78 -11.36
N ASN A 360 0.71 -8.34 -12.57
CA ASN A 360 0.17 -7.02 -12.85
C ASN A 360 -1.38 -6.99 -12.84
N ALA A 361 -2.04 -8.15 -12.82
CA ALA A 361 -3.50 -8.27 -12.95
C ALA A 361 -4.35 -7.59 -11.85
N TYR A 362 -3.71 -7.13 -10.77
CA TYR A 362 -4.34 -6.21 -9.82
C TYR A 362 -4.74 -4.86 -10.45
N TYR A 363 -4.15 -4.51 -11.59
CA TYR A 363 -4.21 -3.17 -12.17
C TYR A 363 -5.56 -2.83 -12.82
N GLY A 364 -6.24 -3.81 -13.43
CA GLY A 364 -7.62 -3.67 -13.91
C GLY A 364 -8.61 -4.46 -13.09
N ALA A 365 -8.38 -4.56 -11.77
CA ALA A 365 -9.26 -5.28 -10.86
C ALA A 365 -9.80 -4.39 -9.73
N ALA A 366 -11.07 -4.61 -9.37
CA ALA A 366 -11.67 -4.18 -8.11
C ALA A 366 -11.67 -5.33 -7.10
N ALA A 367 -11.85 -5.02 -5.82
CA ALA A 367 -12.19 -6.01 -4.81
C ALA A 367 -13.45 -5.59 -4.04
N THR A 368 -14.12 -6.58 -3.46
CA THR A 368 -15.31 -6.37 -2.63
C THR A 368 -15.33 -7.34 -1.46
N ILE A 369 -15.86 -6.89 -0.32
CA ILE A 369 -16.36 -7.80 0.71
C ILE A 369 -17.81 -8.11 0.31
N PHE A 370 -17.96 -9.30 -0.28
CA PHE A 370 -19.21 -9.80 -0.83
C PHE A 370 -20.12 -10.29 0.31
N LYS A 371 -21.36 -9.77 0.32
CA LYS A 371 -22.34 -9.94 1.39
C LYS A 371 -23.56 -10.77 0.97
N GLY A 372 -23.55 -11.30 -0.26
CA GLY A 372 -24.68 -12.02 -0.87
C GLY A 372 -25.64 -11.11 -1.65
N GLU A 373 -25.29 -9.83 -1.82
CA GLU A 373 -26.10 -8.87 -2.56
C GLU A 373 -25.79 -8.90 -4.07
N PRO A 374 -26.77 -8.66 -4.96
CA PRO A 374 -26.54 -8.63 -6.40
C PRO A 374 -25.50 -7.58 -6.84
N MET A 375 -24.81 -7.83 -7.95
CA MET A 375 -23.89 -6.87 -8.59
C MET A 375 -24.38 -6.50 -9.99
N ASP A 376 -24.17 -5.25 -10.40
CA ASP A 376 -24.57 -4.75 -11.72
C ASP A 376 -23.33 -4.53 -12.58
N PHE A 377 -23.13 -5.37 -13.60
CA PHE A 377 -22.01 -5.31 -14.54
C PHE A 377 -22.43 -4.58 -15.81
N ILE A 378 -21.64 -3.59 -16.23
CA ILE A 378 -21.98 -2.66 -17.29
C ILE A 378 -20.77 -2.43 -18.19
N VAL A 379 -20.96 -2.48 -19.51
CA VAL A 379 -19.98 -2.01 -20.49
C VAL A 379 -20.64 -1.09 -21.52
N SER A 380 -19.91 -0.07 -21.97
CA SER A 380 -20.44 0.98 -22.86
C SER A 380 -19.33 1.73 -23.59
N GLY A 381 -19.68 2.45 -24.66
CA GLY A 381 -18.80 3.45 -25.29
C GLY A 381 -18.13 3.04 -26.61
N ASN A 382 -18.40 1.83 -27.12
CA ASN A 382 -18.02 1.42 -28.47
C ASN A 382 -18.72 2.27 -29.53
N ASN A 383 -18.07 2.50 -30.67
CA ASN A 383 -18.66 3.18 -31.81
C ASN A 383 -19.72 2.31 -32.51
N LEU A 384 -20.61 2.96 -33.26
CA LEU A 384 -21.66 2.30 -34.04
C LEU A 384 -21.06 1.23 -34.98
N ASN A 385 -21.65 0.04 -34.98
CA ASN A 385 -21.22 -1.18 -35.68
C ASN A 385 -19.95 -1.89 -35.12
N VAL A 386 -19.31 -1.38 -34.06
CA VAL A 386 -18.25 -2.11 -33.33
C VAL A 386 -18.93 -2.92 -32.22
N PRO A 387 -18.91 -4.27 -32.23
CA PRO A 387 -19.62 -5.05 -31.23
C PRO A 387 -19.15 -4.70 -29.81
N THR A 388 -20.10 -4.56 -28.88
CA THR A 388 -19.83 -4.37 -27.46
C THR A 388 -19.85 -5.74 -26.80
N ALA A 389 -18.71 -6.22 -26.34
CA ALA A 389 -18.56 -7.46 -25.60
C ALA A 389 -17.55 -7.28 -24.46
N TYR A 390 -17.74 -8.03 -23.38
CA TYR A 390 -16.82 -8.06 -22.24
C TYR A 390 -16.81 -9.42 -21.54
N TRP A 391 -15.68 -9.76 -20.94
CA TRP A 391 -15.54 -10.84 -19.99
C TRP A 391 -15.28 -10.25 -18.62
N PHE A 392 -15.84 -10.85 -17.58
CA PHE A 392 -15.49 -10.49 -16.21
C PHE A 392 -15.45 -11.76 -15.37
N ALA A 393 -14.51 -11.83 -14.45
CA ALA A 393 -14.38 -12.93 -13.51
C ALA A 393 -14.50 -12.43 -12.08
N THR A 394 -15.39 -13.04 -11.28
CA THR A 394 -15.47 -12.78 -9.84
C THR A 394 -15.23 -14.04 -9.02
N ASN A 395 -14.16 -14.01 -8.23
CA ASN A 395 -13.66 -15.13 -7.45
C ASN A 395 -12.72 -14.63 -6.34
N SER A 396 -12.35 -15.48 -5.38
CA SER A 396 -11.48 -15.15 -4.24
C SER A 396 -9.97 -15.23 -4.57
N THR A 397 -9.57 -15.21 -5.84
CA THR A 397 -8.17 -15.17 -6.28
C THR A 397 -7.75 -13.72 -6.51
N VAL A 398 -7.49 -12.99 -5.42
CA VAL A 398 -7.13 -11.57 -5.50
C VAL A 398 -5.62 -11.39 -5.57
N VAL A 399 -5.14 -10.76 -6.65
CA VAL A 399 -3.75 -10.29 -6.75
C VAL A 399 -3.64 -8.97 -5.99
N VAL A 400 -2.76 -8.92 -5.00
CA VAL A 400 -2.49 -7.70 -4.21
C VAL A 400 -1.02 -7.33 -4.40
N PRO A 401 -0.68 -6.14 -4.92
CA PRO A 401 0.71 -5.72 -5.02
C PRO A 401 1.30 -5.52 -3.63
N GLU A 402 2.56 -5.90 -3.45
CA GLU A 402 3.21 -5.80 -2.13
C GLU A 402 3.40 -4.34 -1.72
N LEU A 403 2.88 -3.99 -0.55
CA LEU A 403 3.22 -2.73 0.11
C LEU A 403 4.68 -2.80 0.56
N PRO A 404 5.53 -1.79 0.30
CA PRO A 404 6.82 -1.71 0.97
C PRO A 404 6.61 -1.58 2.49
N GLU A 405 7.33 -2.37 3.29
CA GLU A 405 7.23 -2.34 4.75
C GLU A 405 7.45 -0.92 5.29
N GLU A 406 6.64 -0.48 6.27
CA GLU A 406 6.83 0.83 6.90
C GLU A 406 8.15 0.85 7.69
N PRO A 407 9.14 1.67 7.31
CA PRO A 407 10.38 1.77 8.06
C PRO A 407 10.13 2.46 9.39
N ASN A 408 10.79 1.98 10.46
CA ASN A 408 10.72 2.59 11.78
C ASN A 408 10.96 4.10 11.70
N LYS A 409 10.01 4.90 12.20
CA LYS A 409 10.06 6.36 12.13
C LYS A 409 11.37 6.90 12.75
N PRO A 410 12.15 7.71 12.02
CA PRO A 410 13.47 8.14 12.46
C PRO A 410 13.42 8.98 13.73
N VAL A 411 14.28 8.66 14.69
CA VAL A 411 14.43 9.38 15.97
C VAL A 411 15.80 10.06 16.01
N LEU A 412 15.83 11.38 16.21
CA LEU A 412 17.08 12.14 16.31
C LEU A 412 17.85 11.73 17.58
N PRO A 413 19.15 11.36 17.49
CA PRO A 413 19.92 10.96 18.67
C PRO A 413 20.19 12.14 19.62
N ASN A 414 20.27 11.82 20.92
CA ASN A 414 20.54 12.81 21.95
C ASN A 414 21.98 13.37 21.84
N THR A 415 22.12 14.70 21.94
CA THR A 415 23.42 15.38 21.88
C THR A 415 24.34 14.97 23.03
N VAL A 416 25.57 14.59 22.72
CA VAL A 416 26.58 14.20 23.72
C VAL A 416 27.16 15.44 24.41
N SER A 417 27.25 15.38 25.74
CA SER A 417 28.06 16.29 26.54
C SER A 417 28.67 15.53 27.72
N ALA A 418 29.75 16.05 28.29
CA ALA A 418 30.39 15.46 29.46
C ALA A 418 30.92 16.53 30.42
N LYS A 419 31.00 16.16 31.70
CA LYS A 419 31.46 17.00 32.80
C LYS A 419 32.48 16.24 33.63
N VAL A 420 33.54 16.92 34.05
CA VAL A 420 34.55 16.41 34.97
C VAL A 420 35.01 17.55 35.89
N THR A 421 35.66 17.21 36.99
CA THR A 421 36.26 18.21 37.89
C THR A 421 37.71 17.86 38.17
N TYR A 422 38.47 18.86 38.63
CA TYR A 422 39.87 18.74 39.03
C TYR A 422 40.17 19.79 40.09
N HIS A 423 41.28 19.67 40.82
CA HIS A 423 41.70 20.69 41.77
C HIS A 423 43.19 21.02 41.62
N LYS A 424 43.68 21.99 42.40
CA LYS A 424 45.11 22.26 42.59
C LYS A 424 45.59 21.59 43.88
N ASN A 425 46.76 20.97 43.86
CA ASN A 425 47.37 20.35 45.03
C ASN A 425 48.42 21.26 45.67
N PHE A 426 48.42 21.32 46.99
CA PHE A 426 49.37 22.09 47.79
C PHE A 426 50.04 21.19 48.83
N VAL A 427 51.37 21.22 48.94
CA VAL A 427 52.09 20.50 50.00
C VAL A 427 52.31 21.46 51.16
N SER A 428 51.90 21.07 52.37
CA SER A 428 52.17 21.85 53.59
C SER A 428 53.48 21.40 54.22
N VAL A 429 54.53 22.20 54.08
CA VAL A 429 55.81 21.97 54.78
C VAL A 429 55.72 22.60 56.17
N GLU A 430 55.62 21.77 57.20
CA GLU A 430 55.80 22.25 58.58
C GLU A 430 57.30 22.43 58.86
N GLU A 431 57.76 23.68 58.85
CA GLU A 431 59.06 24.02 59.43
C GLU A 431 59.02 23.78 60.94
N THR A 432 59.53 22.62 61.37
CA THR A 432 59.77 22.28 62.78
C THR A 432 60.95 23.09 63.34
N THR A 433 60.73 24.40 63.46
CA THR A 433 61.62 25.33 64.14
C THR A 433 61.51 25.15 65.66
N GLU A 434 62.25 24.16 66.20
CA GLU A 434 62.43 24.06 67.65
C GLU A 434 62.99 25.37 68.21
N LYS A 435 62.20 26.03 69.07
CA LYS A 435 62.61 27.21 69.81
C LYS A 435 62.12 27.09 71.26
N PRO A 436 62.97 27.35 72.27
CA PRO A 436 62.77 26.79 73.60
C PRO A 436 61.58 27.39 74.37
N LYS A 437 61.00 26.52 75.19
CA LYS A 437 59.77 26.68 75.99
C LYS A 437 59.83 27.80 77.04
N PRO A 438 59.01 28.86 76.93
CA PRO A 438 58.72 29.77 78.04
C PRO A 438 57.81 29.10 79.09
N GLN A 439 57.88 29.54 80.35
CA GLN A 439 57.09 29.02 81.47
C GLN A 439 55.87 29.91 81.75
N VAL A 440 54.76 29.32 82.22
CA VAL A 440 53.46 30.00 82.38
C VAL A 440 53.44 30.94 83.60
N PRO A 441 52.90 32.17 83.51
CA PRO A 441 52.83 33.13 84.61
C PRO A 441 51.60 32.94 85.53
N THR A 442 51.61 33.53 86.72
CA THR A 442 50.52 33.48 87.73
C THR A 442 49.98 34.86 88.13
N THR A 443 48.77 35.16 87.66
CA THR A 443 47.55 35.67 88.38
C THR A 443 47.70 36.37 89.75
N PRO A 444 46.86 37.38 90.15
CA PRO A 444 46.02 38.38 89.44
C PRO A 444 46.33 39.85 89.88
N THR A 445 45.61 40.94 89.49
CA THR A 445 44.38 41.50 90.14
C THR A 445 43.89 42.80 89.43
N GLU A 446 42.59 43.13 89.60
CA GLU A 446 41.81 44.35 89.23
C GLU A 446 42.28 45.71 89.83
N PRO A 447 41.64 46.90 89.56
CA PRO A 447 40.43 47.22 88.76
C PRO A 447 40.52 48.43 87.75
N THR A 448 39.33 48.79 87.21
CA THR A 448 38.83 49.89 86.33
C THR A 448 39.02 51.36 86.81
N PRO A 449 38.51 52.45 86.13
CA PRO A 449 37.84 52.62 84.81
C PRO A 449 38.30 53.82 83.91
N GLY A 450 37.77 53.92 82.66
CA GLY A 450 37.78 55.15 81.84
C GLY A 450 36.98 55.09 80.51
N LYS A 451 36.17 56.13 80.20
CA LYS A 451 35.31 56.32 78.98
C LYS A 451 35.56 57.74 78.42
N PRO A 452 35.09 58.20 77.23
CA PRO A 452 34.26 57.58 76.16
C PRO A 452 35.08 57.38 74.83
N VAL A 453 34.64 57.39 73.56
CA VAL A 453 33.42 57.86 72.82
C VAL A 453 33.16 57.03 71.52
N THR A 454 32.17 57.44 70.73
CA THR A 454 31.74 57.01 69.36
C THR A 454 31.72 58.27 68.44
N PRO A 455 31.38 58.29 67.11
CA PRO A 455 30.42 57.48 66.30
C PRO A 455 31.09 56.69 65.13
N THR A 456 30.49 55.78 64.33
CA THR A 456 29.12 55.34 63.95
C THR A 456 28.72 55.70 62.50
N SER A 457 28.56 54.67 61.65
CA SER A 457 27.48 54.59 60.63
C SER A 457 27.34 53.16 60.07
N VAL A 458 26.12 52.77 59.68
CA VAL A 458 25.67 51.47 59.15
C VAL A 458 24.35 51.72 58.38
N PRO A 459 23.65 50.70 57.83
CA PRO A 459 24.00 49.65 56.87
C PRO A 459 23.34 49.96 55.49
N VAL A 460 23.12 48.97 54.62
CA VAL A 460 21.78 48.58 54.07
C VAL A 460 21.90 47.37 53.10
N LYS A 461 20.76 46.71 52.84
CA LYS A 461 20.53 45.44 52.13
C LYS A 461 19.79 45.71 50.79
N GLU A 462 19.52 44.65 50.05
CA GLU A 462 18.55 44.49 48.94
C GLU A 462 19.14 44.69 47.53
N GLU A 463 19.13 43.70 46.62
CA GLU A 463 18.08 42.77 46.13
C GLU A 463 17.41 43.33 44.87
N ALA A 464 17.39 42.54 43.79
CA ALA A 464 16.92 42.94 42.47
C ALA A 464 16.18 41.77 41.76
N PRO A 465 15.17 42.05 40.91
CA PRO A 465 14.05 41.11 40.73
C PRO A 465 14.05 40.36 39.40
N ALA A 466 13.02 39.52 39.20
CA ALA A 466 12.79 38.73 37.99
C ALA A 466 12.21 39.53 36.79
N LEU A 467 12.21 38.86 35.63
CA LEU A 467 11.68 39.29 34.32
C LEU A 467 10.18 39.66 34.35
N PRO A 468 9.67 40.44 33.35
CA PRO A 468 8.86 39.76 32.32
C PRO A 468 8.85 40.36 30.88
N SER A 469 8.88 39.44 29.90
CA SER A 469 8.03 39.35 28.68
C SER A 469 8.11 40.36 27.49
N THR A 470 7.68 39.85 26.32
CA THR A 470 7.40 40.50 25.01
C THR A 470 8.56 41.20 24.26
N GLY A 471 8.74 41.10 22.92
CA GLY A 471 8.22 40.15 21.92
C GLY A 471 7.56 40.81 20.69
N GLU A 472 8.09 40.58 19.47
CA GLU A 472 7.39 40.85 18.19
C GLU A 472 7.99 40.10 16.96
N LYS A 473 7.42 40.30 15.76
CA LYS A 473 7.72 39.56 14.50
C LYS A 473 8.11 40.50 13.35
N SER A 474 8.92 40.02 12.38
CA SER A 474 8.80 40.22 10.90
C SER A 474 10.13 39.84 10.19
N THR A 475 10.30 39.51 8.90
CA THR A 475 9.60 38.91 7.73
C THR A 475 10.53 39.18 6.50
N ALA A 476 10.63 38.26 5.52
CA ALA A 476 11.31 38.46 4.20
C ALA A 476 12.87 38.66 4.23
N ALA A 477 13.67 38.54 3.15
CA ALA A 477 13.56 38.03 1.76
C ALA A 477 15.00 38.08 1.11
N SER A 478 15.36 37.52 -0.06
CA SER A 478 14.82 36.44 -0.93
C SER A 478 15.81 36.17 -2.11
N ALA A 479 16.19 34.91 -2.39
CA ALA A 479 16.85 34.49 -3.64
C ALA A 479 16.65 32.96 -3.86
N ALA A 480 16.35 32.33 -5.01
CA ALA A 480 16.20 32.67 -6.44
C ALA A 480 17.26 32.02 -7.37
N ALA A 481 16.80 31.63 -8.57
CA ALA A 481 17.47 30.83 -9.63
C ALA A 481 17.70 29.33 -9.28
N GLY A 482 17.70 28.39 -10.24
CA GLY A 482 17.56 28.51 -11.70
C GLY A 482 16.62 27.46 -12.31
N ALA A 483 16.31 27.59 -13.60
CA ALA A 483 15.29 26.80 -14.30
C ALA A 483 15.86 25.76 -15.27
N ALA A 484 15.06 24.73 -15.58
CA ALA A 484 15.21 23.90 -16.76
C ALA A 484 13.82 23.57 -17.35
N MET A 485 13.48 24.19 -18.48
CA MET A 485 12.38 23.70 -19.32
C MET A 485 12.95 22.65 -20.29
N VAL A 486 12.21 21.57 -20.53
CA VAL A 486 12.45 20.67 -21.66
C VAL A 486 11.23 20.75 -22.59
N THR A 487 11.48 20.97 -23.87
CA THR A 487 10.45 21.27 -24.87
C THR A 487 9.78 20.02 -25.43
N SER A 488 8.47 20.12 -25.64
CA SER A 488 7.69 19.20 -26.47
C SER A 488 8.29 19.06 -27.88
N ALA A 489 8.35 17.83 -28.40
CA ALA A 489 8.62 17.53 -29.79
C ALA A 489 7.50 16.64 -30.36
N LEU A 490 6.92 17.04 -31.50
CA LEU A 490 5.95 16.20 -32.22
C LEU A 490 6.69 15.08 -32.95
N ALA A 491 6.16 13.86 -32.87
CA ALA A 491 6.41 12.80 -33.83
C ALA A 491 5.06 12.44 -34.50
N LEU A 492 5.00 12.51 -35.83
CA LEU A 492 3.81 12.21 -36.63
C LEU A 492 4.04 10.91 -37.42
N PHE A 493 2.94 10.25 -37.77
CA PHE A 493 2.81 9.06 -38.62
C PHE A 493 3.32 7.72 -38.04
N GLY A 494 2.37 6.78 -37.92
CA GLY A 494 2.62 5.39 -37.54
C GLY A 494 1.42 4.44 -37.69
N ILE A 495 0.33 4.85 -38.38
CA ILE A 495 -0.86 4.00 -38.55
C ILE A 495 -0.56 2.90 -39.56
N SER A 496 -0.49 1.64 -39.10
CA SER A 496 -0.39 0.46 -39.95
C SER A 496 -1.47 -0.57 -39.60
N THR A 497 -2.59 -0.54 -40.32
CA THR A 497 -3.64 -1.55 -40.25
C THR A 497 -3.10 -2.92 -40.62
N TYR A 498 -2.90 -3.82 -39.66
CA TYR A 498 -2.34 -5.15 -39.92
C TYR A 498 -3.38 -6.26 -39.82
N LYS A 499 -3.78 -6.77 -40.99
CA LYS A 499 -4.65 -7.96 -41.09
C LYS A 499 -3.87 -9.17 -40.58
N ARG A 500 -4.33 -9.81 -39.49
CA ARG A 500 -3.90 -11.18 -39.15
C ARG A 500 -4.32 -12.14 -40.26
N LYS A 501 -3.56 -13.23 -40.41
CA LYS A 501 -3.69 -14.16 -41.52
C LYS A 501 -3.27 -15.56 -41.08
N HIS A 502 -4.22 -16.49 -41.16
CA HIS A 502 -4.13 -17.90 -40.77
C HIS A 502 -4.13 -18.14 -39.25
#